data_AF-A0A249KF49-F1
#
_entry.id   AF-A0A249KF49-F1
#
_cell.length_a   1.000
_cell.length_b   1.000
_cell.length_c   1.000
_cell.angle_alpha   90.00
_cell.angle_beta   90.00
_cell.angle_gamma   90.00
#
_symmetry.space_group_name_H-M   'P 1'
#
loop_
_entity.id
_entity.type
_entity.pdbx_description
1 polymer ?
#
loop_
_entity_poly.entity_id
_entity_poly.type
_entity_poly.pdbx_seq_one_letter_code
_entity_poly.pdbx_strand_id
1 'polypeptide(L)'
;MDNVRLMTKSPSAYFVFVHLGDNPAPILIDMANSALSGLHGSEAVLITDSPENWKDFPGNRIQYSTSDRSSTFLRFIGRNRELLRISGGYWLFTLERILSLQVASRLLRAGVPIIHLESDVFSMIDGDVLKYLVNEHKCSAVPRYSESQGIASIFFSPSISQLCSDVNKLEELLALNHFIDNDMTLLGEALNTGVLGQLPSSPIETSRDKGILFDGAAYGQLVFGQDPLHNGGIRKSGYMNPSFNINLKEVKFELTENSDNRSTLSVRWRGNSYRLANLHIHSKENIPVIERHEHYWHRVLGDVNTGISRTNETKIVDVIHSRPIKITDRFRRARKVGFIRQACRSLRYRISTLIK
;
A
#
# COMPACT_ATOMS: atom_id res chain seq x y z
N MET A 1 0.20 -49.86 7.81
CA MET A 1 0.61 -48.63 8.51
C MET A 1 -0.11 -47.48 7.83
N ASP A 2 -1.25 -47.11 8.39
CA ASP A 2 -2.13 -46.10 7.82
C ASP A 2 -1.50 -44.72 8.02
N ASN A 3 -1.05 -44.11 6.92
CA ASN A 3 -0.70 -42.70 6.88
C ASN A 3 -2.00 -41.90 7.04
N VAL A 4 -2.41 -41.68 8.29
CA VAL A 4 -3.43 -40.70 8.64
C VAL A 4 -2.90 -39.34 8.20
N ARG A 5 -3.28 -38.93 6.99
CA ARG A 5 -3.06 -37.59 6.46
C ARG A 5 -3.79 -36.65 7.42
N LEU A 6 -3.06 -36.06 8.37
CA LEU A 6 -3.58 -35.03 9.25
C LEU A 6 -4.24 -33.98 8.36
N MET A 7 -5.56 -33.87 8.44
CA MET A 7 -6.31 -32.83 7.74
C MET A 7 -5.80 -31.50 8.27
N THR A 8 -4.94 -30.84 7.50
CA THR A 8 -4.44 -29.51 7.85
C THR A 8 -5.63 -28.56 7.82
N LYS A 9 -5.98 -28.02 9.00
CA LYS A 9 -7.05 -27.02 9.15
C LYS A 9 -6.83 -25.94 8.09
N SER A 10 -7.89 -25.57 7.37
CA SER A 10 -7.81 -24.48 6.40
C SER A 10 -7.44 -23.17 7.10
N PRO A 11 -6.58 -22.35 6.49
CA PRO A 11 -6.19 -21.08 7.09
C PRO A 11 -7.38 -20.13 7.20
N SER A 12 -7.33 -19.25 8.20
CA SER A 12 -8.36 -18.23 8.44
C SER A 12 -8.30 -17.10 7.41
N ALA A 13 -7.09 -16.75 6.95
CA ALA A 13 -6.83 -15.81 5.86
C ALA A 13 -5.43 -16.03 5.28
N TYR A 14 -5.18 -15.46 4.10
CA TYR A 14 -3.85 -15.35 3.51
C TYR A 14 -3.36 -13.90 3.53
N PHE A 15 -2.19 -13.66 4.13
CA PHE A 15 -1.44 -12.41 3.95
C PHE A 15 -0.53 -12.53 2.73
N VAL A 16 -0.81 -11.74 1.70
CA VAL A 16 -0.07 -11.78 0.44
C VAL A 16 0.85 -10.58 0.32
N PHE A 17 2.13 -10.83 0.11
CA PHE A 17 3.12 -9.80 -0.19
C PHE A 17 3.56 -9.96 -1.63
N VAL A 18 3.83 -8.83 -2.29
CA VAL A 18 4.36 -8.85 -3.66
C VAL A 18 5.64 -8.05 -3.72
N HIS A 19 6.71 -8.72 -4.16
CA HIS A 19 8.02 -8.15 -4.28
C HIS A 19 8.61 -8.42 -5.68
N LEU A 20 8.59 -7.40 -6.53
CA LEU A 20 9.13 -7.45 -7.89
C LEU A 20 10.29 -6.46 -8.04
N GLY A 21 11.32 -6.88 -8.77
CA GLY A 21 12.55 -6.13 -9.03
C GLY A 21 13.55 -6.16 -7.87
N ASP A 22 14.64 -5.42 -8.02
CA ASP A 22 15.81 -5.48 -7.14
C ASP A 22 15.74 -4.54 -5.91
N ASN A 23 14.55 -4.14 -5.44
CA ASN A 23 14.40 -3.16 -4.35
C ASN A 23 13.60 -3.65 -3.15
N PRO A 24 14.06 -4.70 -2.44
CA PRO A 24 13.40 -5.20 -1.24
C PRO A 24 13.19 -4.08 -0.22
N ALA A 25 11.96 -3.95 0.29
CA ALA A 25 11.78 -3.18 1.50
C ALA A 25 12.51 -3.94 2.62
N PRO A 26 13.44 -3.30 3.35
CA PRO A 26 14.29 -3.99 4.32
C PRO A 26 13.51 -4.59 5.50
N ILE A 27 12.25 -4.17 5.67
CA ILE A 27 11.37 -4.57 6.76
C ILE A 27 10.33 -5.63 6.36
N LEU A 28 10.37 -6.18 5.13
CA LEU A 28 9.35 -7.13 4.65
C LEU A 28 9.17 -8.35 5.57
N ILE A 29 10.28 -8.96 6.02
CA ILE A 29 10.23 -10.14 6.88
C ILE A 29 9.56 -9.81 8.22
N ASP A 30 9.91 -8.67 8.81
CA ASP A 30 9.33 -8.19 10.07
C ASP A 30 7.84 -7.88 9.91
N MET A 31 7.44 -7.24 8.80
CA MET A 31 6.03 -6.96 8.50
C MET A 31 5.23 -8.27 8.32
N ALA A 32 5.80 -9.27 7.65
CA ALA A 32 5.16 -10.58 7.47
C ALA A 32 4.99 -11.33 8.80
N ASN A 33 6.02 -11.35 9.65
CA ASN A 33 5.96 -11.94 10.99
C ASN A 33 4.92 -11.23 11.88
N SER A 34 4.86 -9.90 11.81
CA SER A 34 3.86 -9.11 12.53
C SER A 34 2.43 -9.47 12.09
N ALA A 35 2.20 -9.57 10.77
CA ALA A 35 0.90 -9.97 10.24
C ALA A 35 0.45 -11.37 10.70
N LEU A 36 1.35 -12.36 10.67
CA LEU A 36 1.07 -13.72 11.15
C LEU A 36 0.77 -13.75 12.64
N SER A 37 1.47 -12.95 13.44
CA SER A 37 1.24 -12.82 14.89
C SER A 37 -0.10 -12.15 15.18
N GLY A 38 -0.57 -11.27 14.29
CA GLY A 38 -1.85 -10.56 14.36
C GLY A 38 -3.08 -11.45 14.26
N LEU A 39 -3.03 -12.51 13.45
CA LEU A 39 -4.20 -13.31 13.10
C LEU A 39 -3.90 -14.81 13.18
N HIS A 40 -4.40 -15.46 14.23
CA HIS A 40 -4.19 -16.90 14.44
C HIS A 40 -4.75 -17.74 13.28
N GLY A 41 -3.95 -18.73 12.85
CA GLY A 41 -4.31 -19.64 11.75
C GLY A 41 -4.23 -19.00 10.36
N SER A 42 -3.65 -17.80 10.22
CA SER A 42 -3.34 -17.22 8.92
C SER A 42 -2.06 -17.82 8.33
N GLU A 43 -1.89 -17.65 7.03
CA GLU A 43 -0.67 -18.04 6.30
C GLU A 43 -0.12 -16.85 5.50
N ALA A 44 1.20 -16.76 5.38
CA ALA A 44 1.86 -15.74 4.58
C ALA A 44 2.30 -16.31 3.21
N VAL A 45 2.15 -15.50 2.17
CA VAL A 45 2.58 -15.84 0.81
C VAL A 45 3.33 -14.66 0.20
N LEU A 46 4.51 -14.91 -0.36
CA LEU A 46 5.29 -13.92 -1.11
C LEU A 46 5.27 -14.25 -2.60
N ILE A 47 4.75 -13.34 -3.42
CA ILE A 47 4.87 -13.37 -4.89
C ILE A 47 6.13 -12.59 -5.26
N THR A 48 7.11 -13.23 -5.90
CA THR A 48 8.38 -12.57 -6.24
C THR A 48 9.05 -13.13 -7.48
N ASP A 49 9.81 -12.30 -8.18
CA ASP A 49 10.64 -12.68 -9.33
C ASP A 49 12.02 -13.26 -8.94
N SER A 50 12.41 -13.17 -7.67
CA SER A 50 13.68 -13.68 -7.14
C SER A 50 13.50 -14.50 -5.84
N PRO A 51 12.78 -15.64 -5.87
CA PRO A 51 12.40 -16.39 -4.66
C PRO A 51 13.61 -16.89 -3.83
N GLU A 52 14.75 -17.09 -4.46
CA GLU A 52 16.02 -17.48 -3.83
C GLU A 52 16.59 -16.42 -2.88
N ASN A 53 16.22 -15.15 -3.04
CA ASN A 53 16.62 -14.04 -2.16
C ASN A 53 15.78 -13.99 -0.86
N TRP A 54 14.74 -14.81 -0.75
CA TRP A 54 13.74 -14.74 0.32
C TRP A 54 13.61 -16.04 1.10
N LYS A 55 14.72 -16.75 1.31
CA LYS A 55 14.73 -18.05 2.02
C LYS A 55 14.13 -17.96 3.42
N ASP A 56 14.36 -16.84 4.09
CA ASP A 56 13.91 -16.58 5.47
C ASP A 56 12.50 -15.98 5.56
N PHE A 57 11.78 -15.83 4.44
CA PHE A 57 10.39 -15.39 4.46
C PHE A 57 9.51 -16.40 5.23
N PRO A 58 8.65 -15.96 6.18
CA PRO A 58 7.94 -16.85 7.12
C PRO A 58 6.73 -17.57 6.52
N GLY A 59 6.76 -17.89 5.22
CA GLY A 59 5.62 -18.44 4.50
C GLY A 59 5.98 -19.01 3.14
N ASN A 60 4.94 -19.26 2.33
CA ASN A 60 5.13 -19.81 0.99
C ASN A 60 5.66 -18.74 0.03
N ARG A 61 6.44 -19.15 -0.97
CA ARG A 61 6.92 -18.27 -2.04
C ARG A 61 6.38 -18.75 -3.38
N ILE A 62 5.85 -17.83 -4.18
CA ILE A 62 5.40 -18.10 -5.54
C ILE A 62 6.33 -17.33 -6.48
N GLN A 63 6.96 -18.05 -7.40
CA GLN A 63 7.75 -17.43 -8.45
C GLN A 63 6.81 -16.71 -9.43
N TYR A 64 7.08 -15.42 -9.63
CA TYR A 64 6.48 -14.60 -10.64
C TYR A 64 7.46 -14.44 -11.81
N SER A 65 6.98 -14.56 -13.03
CA SER A 65 7.81 -14.46 -14.23
C SER A 65 7.19 -13.51 -15.25
N THR A 66 7.97 -13.08 -16.24
CA THR A 66 7.46 -12.27 -17.35
C THR A 66 6.38 -12.97 -18.17
N SER A 67 6.34 -14.31 -18.15
CA SER A 67 5.30 -15.11 -18.81
C SER A 67 3.95 -15.05 -18.09
N ASP A 68 3.93 -14.55 -16.85
CA ASP A 68 2.70 -14.37 -16.05
C ASP A 68 1.99 -13.05 -16.39
N ARG A 69 2.62 -12.18 -17.18
CA ARG A 69 2.05 -10.92 -17.62
C ARG A 69 0.95 -11.16 -18.65
N SER A 70 -0.20 -10.51 -18.46
CA SER A 70 -1.26 -10.54 -19.45
C SER A 70 -0.84 -9.84 -20.76
N SER A 71 -1.49 -10.20 -21.85
CA SER A 71 -1.32 -9.50 -23.13
C SER A 71 -1.67 -8.01 -23.04
N THR A 72 -2.62 -7.65 -22.17
CA THR A 72 -3.01 -6.27 -21.90
C THR A 72 -1.89 -5.51 -21.23
N PHE A 73 -1.28 -6.07 -20.19
CA PHE A 73 -0.16 -5.43 -19.50
C PHE A 73 1.09 -5.32 -20.38
N LEU A 74 1.38 -6.33 -21.21
CA LEU A 74 2.46 -6.26 -22.20
C LEU A 74 2.24 -5.13 -23.22
N ARG A 75 0.99 -4.93 -23.69
CA ARG A 75 0.64 -3.77 -24.55
C ARG A 75 0.79 -2.45 -23.81
N PHE A 76 0.41 -2.38 -22.53
CA PHE A 76 0.62 -1.21 -21.70
C PHE A 76 2.12 -0.85 -21.59
N ILE A 77 2.97 -1.83 -21.27
CA ILE A 77 4.44 -1.65 -21.24
C ILE A 77 4.96 -1.16 -22.60
N GLY A 78 4.46 -1.76 -23.70
CA GLY A 78 4.85 -1.37 -25.06
C GLY A 78 4.53 0.08 -25.39
N ARG A 79 3.40 0.61 -24.90
CA ARG A 79 2.97 2.01 -25.06
C ARG A 79 3.68 2.98 -24.10
N ASN A 80 4.14 2.48 -22.95
CA ASN A 80 4.72 3.27 -21.86
C ASN A 80 6.17 2.87 -21.54
N ARG A 81 6.98 2.62 -22.58
CA ARG A 81 8.37 2.13 -22.42
C ARG A 81 9.26 3.05 -21.59
N GLU A 82 8.91 4.33 -21.45
CA GLU A 82 9.59 5.29 -20.58
C GLU A 82 9.47 4.92 -19.09
N LEU A 83 8.37 4.27 -18.67
CA LEU A 83 8.18 3.87 -17.28
C LEU A 83 9.21 2.82 -16.83
N LEU A 84 9.70 1.98 -17.75
CA LEU A 84 10.79 1.04 -17.48
C LEU A 84 12.11 1.74 -17.10
N ARG A 85 12.29 3.01 -17.50
CA ARG A 85 13.54 3.74 -17.31
C ARG A 85 13.48 4.72 -16.16
N ILE A 86 12.32 5.34 -15.96
CA ILE A 86 12.09 6.31 -14.90
C ILE A 86 12.17 5.57 -13.56
N SER A 87 13.00 6.06 -12.65
CA SER A 87 13.19 5.48 -11.30
C SER A 87 13.47 3.98 -11.33
N GLY A 88 14.20 3.50 -12.34
CA GLY A 88 14.54 2.07 -12.48
C GLY A 88 13.34 1.15 -12.68
N GLY A 89 12.21 1.65 -13.19
CA GLY A 89 11.00 0.84 -13.37
C GLY A 89 10.04 0.88 -12.17
N TYR A 90 10.36 1.61 -11.10
CA TYR A 90 9.60 1.62 -9.85
C TYR A 90 8.07 1.75 -10.07
N TRP A 91 7.63 2.77 -10.80
CA TRP A 91 6.19 3.02 -11.05
C TRP A 91 5.52 1.93 -11.89
N LEU A 92 6.28 1.26 -12.76
CA LEU A 92 5.76 0.10 -13.48
C LEU A 92 5.62 -1.08 -12.53
N PHE A 93 6.59 -1.29 -11.64
CA PHE A 93 6.55 -2.38 -10.67
C PHE A 93 5.45 -2.21 -9.64
N THR A 94 5.14 -0.99 -9.17
CA THR A 94 3.99 -0.78 -8.26
C THR A 94 2.68 -1.17 -8.93
N LEU A 95 2.49 -0.80 -10.20
CA LEU A 95 1.36 -1.23 -11.01
C LEU A 95 1.35 -2.76 -11.24
N GLU A 96 2.49 -3.32 -11.61
CA GLU A 96 2.63 -4.76 -11.85
C GLU A 96 2.35 -5.59 -10.60
N ARG A 97 2.67 -5.09 -9.40
CA ARG A 97 2.41 -5.78 -8.13
C ARG A 97 0.93 -6.05 -7.90
N ILE A 98 0.06 -5.12 -8.28
CA ILE A 98 -1.40 -5.32 -8.15
C ILE A 98 -1.89 -6.38 -9.13
N LEU A 99 -1.40 -6.32 -10.37
CA LEU A 99 -1.82 -7.28 -11.40
C LEU A 99 -1.26 -8.68 -11.15
N SER A 100 -0.10 -8.80 -10.52
CA SER A 100 0.50 -10.10 -10.20
C SER A 100 -0.21 -10.83 -9.07
N LEU A 101 -1.08 -10.17 -8.29
CA LEU A 101 -1.88 -10.81 -7.24
C LEU A 101 -2.69 -12.02 -7.76
N GLN A 102 -3.09 -12.02 -9.04
CA GLN A 102 -3.79 -13.16 -9.64
C GLN A 102 -2.98 -14.47 -9.61
N VAL A 103 -1.65 -14.38 -9.55
CA VAL A 103 -0.73 -15.54 -9.45
C VAL A 103 -0.90 -16.30 -8.14
N ALA A 104 -1.49 -15.68 -7.12
CA ALA A 104 -1.86 -16.34 -5.87
C ALA A 104 -2.79 -17.55 -6.10
N SER A 105 -3.57 -17.57 -7.19
CA SER A 105 -4.46 -18.67 -7.56
C SER A 105 -3.78 -20.03 -7.75
N ARG A 106 -2.46 -20.04 -7.96
CA ARG A 106 -1.65 -21.27 -8.05
C ARG A 106 -1.56 -22.03 -6.74
N LEU A 107 -1.76 -21.35 -5.61
CA LEU A 107 -1.51 -21.89 -4.27
C LEU A 107 -2.71 -21.76 -3.33
N LEU A 108 -3.43 -20.64 -3.41
CA LEU A 108 -4.42 -20.29 -2.39
C LEU A 108 -5.70 -21.13 -2.52
N ARG A 109 -6.25 -21.55 -1.37
CA ARG A 109 -7.52 -22.28 -1.30
C ARG A 109 -8.70 -21.36 -1.63
N ALA A 110 -9.71 -21.92 -2.30
CA ALA A 110 -10.97 -21.23 -2.56
C ALA A 110 -11.72 -20.89 -1.26
N GLY A 111 -12.44 -19.77 -1.26
CA GLY A 111 -13.26 -19.31 -0.13
C GLY A 111 -12.49 -18.77 1.08
N VAL A 112 -11.16 -18.73 1.05
CA VAL A 112 -10.35 -18.11 2.10
C VAL A 112 -10.08 -16.64 1.72
N PRO A 113 -10.30 -15.68 2.64
CA PRO A 113 -9.98 -14.27 2.41
C PRO A 113 -8.50 -14.04 2.14
N ILE A 114 -8.23 -13.05 1.29
CA ILE A 114 -6.90 -12.63 0.89
C ILE A 114 -6.73 -11.18 1.31
N ILE A 115 -5.63 -10.87 1.98
CA ILE A 115 -5.27 -9.50 2.31
C ILE A 115 -3.83 -9.29 1.87
N HIS A 116 -3.69 -8.53 0.79
CA HIS A 116 -2.40 -8.07 0.33
C HIS A 116 -1.96 -6.88 1.17
N LEU A 117 -0.69 -6.88 1.57
CA LEU A 117 -0.03 -5.78 2.25
C LEU A 117 1.22 -5.39 1.47
N GLU A 118 1.48 -4.09 1.35
CA GLU A 118 2.77 -3.62 0.87
C GLU A 118 3.90 -4.02 1.84
N SER A 119 5.12 -4.09 1.34
CA SER A 119 6.27 -4.61 2.09
C SER A 119 6.68 -3.76 3.31
N ASP A 120 6.12 -2.56 3.45
CA ASP A 120 6.31 -1.61 4.54
C ASP A 120 5.01 -1.27 5.27
N VAL A 121 4.05 -2.19 5.26
CA VAL A 121 2.80 -2.03 5.99
C VAL A 121 2.79 -2.92 7.21
N PHE A 122 2.65 -2.27 8.37
CA PHE A 122 2.50 -2.95 9.64
C PHE A 122 1.05 -3.33 9.87
N SER A 123 0.79 -4.63 10.00
CA SER A 123 -0.55 -5.17 10.19
C SER A 123 -0.96 -5.15 11.66
N MET A 124 -2.17 -4.68 11.93
CA MET A 124 -2.88 -4.81 13.21
C MET A 124 -4.21 -5.55 13.03
N ILE A 125 -4.28 -6.39 11.99
CA ILE A 125 -5.46 -7.17 11.63
C ILE A 125 -5.54 -8.39 12.54
N ASP A 126 -6.65 -8.50 13.27
CA ASP A 126 -7.01 -9.65 14.08
C ASP A 126 -8.34 -10.25 13.63
N GLY A 127 -8.91 -11.13 14.44
CA GLY A 127 -10.19 -11.79 14.15
C GLY A 127 -11.36 -10.81 13.98
N ASP A 128 -11.40 -9.72 14.75
CA ASP A 128 -12.48 -8.73 14.67
C ASP A 128 -12.36 -7.89 13.40
N VAL A 129 -11.15 -7.46 13.06
CA VAL A 129 -10.89 -6.75 11.80
C VAL A 129 -11.15 -7.65 10.58
N LEU A 130 -10.76 -8.92 10.65
CA LEU A 130 -11.06 -9.88 9.58
C LEU A 130 -12.57 -10.09 9.43
N LYS A 131 -13.30 -10.27 10.54
CA LYS A 131 -14.76 -10.42 10.55
C LYS A 131 -15.43 -9.18 9.95
N TYR A 132 -14.96 -7.99 10.29
CA TYR A 132 -15.39 -6.74 9.67
C TYR A 132 -15.20 -6.78 8.16
N LEU A 133 -13.98 -7.08 7.68
CA LEU A 133 -13.67 -7.11 6.26
C LEU A 133 -14.58 -8.06 5.47
N VAL A 134 -14.76 -9.29 5.96
CA VAL A 134 -15.59 -10.33 5.31
C VAL A 134 -17.08 -9.98 5.30
N ASN A 135 -17.57 -9.33 6.37
CA ASN A 135 -18.98 -8.97 6.47
C ASN A 135 -19.32 -7.78 5.55
N GLU A 136 -18.46 -6.76 5.54
CA GLU A 136 -18.73 -5.49 4.89
C GLU A 136 -18.36 -5.43 3.41
N HIS A 137 -17.43 -6.27 2.95
CA HIS A 137 -16.92 -6.21 1.58
C HIS A 137 -17.18 -7.52 0.83
N LYS A 138 -18.03 -7.43 -0.20
CA LYS A 138 -18.33 -8.54 -1.12
C LYS A 138 -17.47 -8.54 -2.39
N CYS A 139 -16.81 -7.42 -2.68
CA CYS A 139 -15.79 -7.28 -3.70
C CYS A 139 -14.44 -6.96 -3.06
N SER A 140 -13.39 -6.92 -3.87
CA SER A 140 -12.08 -6.48 -3.40
C SER A 140 -12.10 -4.99 -3.03
N ALA A 141 -11.31 -4.60 -2.03
CA ALA A 141 -11.36 -3.25 -1.48
C ALA A 141 -9.96 -2.70 -1.11
N VAL A 142 -9.80 -1.38 -1.29
CA VAL A 142 -8.56 -0.64 -0.99
C VAL A 142 -8.88 0.69 -0.30
N PRO A 143 -7.95 1.27 0.48
CA PRO A 143 -8.11 2.60 1.02
C PRO A 143 -8.00 3.67 -0.06
N ARG A 144 -8.70 4.78 0.15
CA ARG A 144 -8.59 5.97 -0.68
C ARG A 144 -7.48 6.88 -0.19
N TYR A 145 -6.66 7.38 -1.11
CA TYR A 145 -5.63 8.39 -0.84
C TYR A 145 -6.16 9.81 -1.10
N SER A 146 -6.90 9.99 -2.19
CA SER A 146 -7.55 11.26 -2.58
C SER A 146 -8.78 10.99 -3.46
N GLU A 147 -9.47 12.04 -3.92
CA GLU A 147 -10.63 11.91 -4.82
C GLU A 147 -10.31 11.13 -6.12
N SER A 148 -9.07 11.21 -6.61
CA SER A 148 -8.65 10.58 -7.85
C SER A 148 -7.65 9.44 -7.67
N GLN A 149 -7.30 9.07 -6.44
CA GLN A 149 -6.26 8.08 -6.17
C GLN A 149 -6.67 7.11 -5.05
N GLY A 150 -6.48 5.83 -5.33
CA GLY A 150 -6.44 4.77 -4.32
C GLY A 150 -5.00 4.51 -3.89
N ILE A 151 -4.80 3.67 -2.88
CA ILE A 151 -3.46 3.25 -2.46
C ILE A 151 -3.48 1.78 -2.05
N ALA A 152 -2.42 1.08 -2.43
CA ALA A 152 -2.30 -0.38 -2.29
C ALA A 152 -1.77 -0.86 -0.95
N SER A 153 -1.58 0.04 0.03
CA SER A 153 -1.02 -0.29 1.34
C SER A 153 -1.67 -1.54 1.95
N ILE A 154 -2.99 -1.64 1.76
CA ILE A 154 -3.75 -2.86 1.94
C ILE A 154 -4.72 -3.05 0.77
N PHE A 155 -4.80 -4.28 0.26
CA PHE A 155 -5.78 -4.72 -0.72
C PHE A 155 -6.48 -5.98 -0.21
N PHE A 156 -7.74 -5.85 0.19
CA PHE A 156 -8.56 -6.95 0.66
C PHE A 156 -9.31 -7.60 -0.50
N SER A 157 -9.44 -8.93 -0.50
CA SER A 157 -10.37 -9.65 -1.35
C SER A 157 -11.01 -10.81 -0.60
N PRO A 158 -12.34 -11.00 -0.69
CA PRO A 158 -13.04 -12.02 0.11
C PRO A 158 -12.72 -13.46 -0.33
N SER A 159 -12.21 -13.65 -1.55
CA SER A 159 -11.76 -14.96 -2.02
C SER A 159 -10.83 -14.82 -3.22
N ILE A 160 -10.08 -15.90 -3.54
CA ILE A 160 -9.25 -15.94 -4.74
C ILE A 160 -10.04 -15.75 -6.05
N SER A 161 -11.28 -16.25 -6.11
CA SER A 161 -12.12 -16.08 -7.31
C SER A 161 -12.50 -14.61 -7.52
N GLN A 162 -12.82 -13.90 -6.44
CA GLN A 162 -13.13 -12.47 -6.48
C GLN A 162 -11.89 -11.65 -6.82
N LEU A 163 -10.73 -11.98 -6.25
CA LEU A 163 -9.45 -11.33 -6.57
C LEU A 163 -9.14 -11.41 -8.06
N CYS A 164 -9.19 -12.61 -8.65
CA CYS A 164 -8.94 -12.79 -10.08
C CYS A 164 -9.97 -12.02 -10.93
N SER A 165 -11.25 -12.04 -10.56
CA SER A 165 -12.27 -11.28 -11.28
C SER A 165 -12.02 -9.77 -11.23
N ASP A 166 -11.63 -9.23 -10.09
CA ASP A 166 -11.42 -7.78 -9.95
C ASP A 166 -10.09 -7.35 -10.61
N VAL A 167 -9.02 -8.15 -10.52
CA VAL A 167 -7.77 -7.90 -11.26
C VAL A 167 -8.01 -7.85 -12.77
N ASN A 168 -8.83 -8.75 -13.32
CA ASN A 168 -9.21 -8.69 -14.75
C ASN A 168 -9.89 -7.36 -15.12
N LYS A 169 -10.82 -6.88 -14.28
CA LYS A 169 -11.47 -5.57 -14.48
C LYS A 169 -10.48 -4.41 -14.36
N LEU A 170 -9.49 -4.49 -13.47
CA LEU A 170 -8.41 -3.51 -13.38
C LEU A 170 -7.59 -3.48 -14.68
N GLU A 171 -7.31 -4.63 -15.28
CA GLU A 171 -6.63 -4.68 -16.59
C GLU A 171 -7.49 -4.07 -17.71
N GLU A 172 -8.81 -4.28 -17.69
CA GLU A 172 -9.74 -3.64 -18.63
C GLU A 172 -9.71 -2.11 -18.48
N LEU A 173 -9.76 -1.59 -17.25
CA LEU A 173 -9.62 -0.15 -16.99
C LEU A 173 -8.28 0.39 -17.50
N LEU A 174 -7.18 -0.34 -17.27
CA LEU A 174 -5.85 0.01 -17.76
C LEU A 174 -5.78 0.03 -19.29
N ALA A 175 -6.51 -0.85 -19.97
CA ALA A 175 -6.57 -0.92 -21.42
C ALA A 175 -7.33 0.27 -22.04
N LEU A 176 -8.42 0.69 -21.38
CA LEU A 176 -9.35 1.72 -21.85
C LEU A 176 -8.87 3.14 -21.51
N ASN A 177 -8.20 3.34 -20.38
CA ASN A 177 -7.82 4.67 -19.90
C ASN A 177 -6.32 4.95 -20.07
N HIS A 178 -5.97 5.72 -21.10
CA HIS A 178 -4.58 6.09 -21.41
C HIS A 178 -3.91 7.05 -20.41
N PHE A 179 -4.67 7.63 -19.49
CA PHE A 179 -4.16 8.53 -18.45
C PHE A 179 -3.64 7.79 -17.22
N ILE A 180 -3.95 6.49 -17.08
CA ILE A 180 -3.39 5.66 -16.02
C ILE A 180 -1.91 5.41 -16.30
N ASP A 181 -1.04 5.80 -15.37
CA ASP A 181 0.41 5.64 -15.49
C ASP A 181 1.07 5.03 -14.23
N ASN A 182 0.28 4.74 -13.20
CA ASN A 182 0.70 4.09 -11.95
C ASN A 182 -0.49 3.39 -11.28
N ASP A 183 -0.21 2.61 -10.24
CA ASP A 183 -1.17 1.88 -9.42
C ASP A 183 -2.17 2.80 -8.73
N MET A 184 -1.74 3.90 -8.12
CA MET A 184 -2.62 4.81 -7.38
C MET A 184 -3.73 5.39 -8.28
N THR A 185 -3.38 5.80 -9.51
CA THR A 185 -4.35 6.29 -10.50
C THR A 185 -5.29 5.17 -10.95
N LEU A 186 -4.78 3.95 -11.18
CA LEU A 186 -5.61 2.79 -11.53
C LEU A 186 -6.62 2.46 -10.42
N LEU A 187 -6.15 2.39 -9.18
CA LEU A 187 -6.98 2.11 -8.01
C LEU A 187 -7.99 3.24 -7.76
N GLY A 188 -7.62 4.49 -7.99
CA GLY A 188 -8.53 5.63 -7.91
C GLY A 188 -9.66 5.54 -8.93
N GLU A 189 -9.33 5.22 -10.19
CA GLU A 189 -10.33 4.97 -11.24
C GLU A 189 -11.24 3.79 -10.87
N ALA A 190 -10.67 2.70 -10.34
CA ALA A 190 -11.42 1.52 -9.94
C ALA A 190 -12.38 1.78 -8.78
N LEU A 191 -11.99 2.61 -7.80
CA LEU A 191 -12.87 3.06 -6.74
C LEU A 191 -13.99 3.96 -7.28
N ASN A 192 -13.67 4.87 -8.20
CA ASN A 192 -14.63 5.83 -8.76
C ASN A 192 -15.66 5.16 -9.70
N THR A 193 -15.29 4.06 -10.33
CA THR A 193 -16.15 3.26 -11.21
C THR A 193 -16.87 2.12 -10.47
N GLY A 194 -16.62 1.93 -9.18
CA GLY A 194 -17.22 0.86 -8.37
C GLY A 194 -16.68 -0.54 -8.67
N VAL A 195 -15.56 -0.65 -9.41
CA VAL A 195 -14.86 -1.93 -9.63
C VAL A 195 -14.30 -2.46 -8.31
N LEU A 196 -13.80 -1.57 -7.45
CA LEU A 196 -13.34 -1.88 -6.10
C LEU A 196 -14.21 -1.18 -5.05
N GLY A 197 -14.34 -1.83 -3.89
CA GLY A 197 -14.87 -1.21 -2.68
C GLY A 197 -13.83 -0.30 -2.01
N GLN A 198 -14.30 0.63 -1.18
CA GLN A 198 -13.43 1.50 -0.39
C GLN A 198 -13.28 0.98 1.04
N LEU A 199 -12.04 0.83 1.50
CA LEU A 199 -11.74 0.67 2.93
C LEU A 199 -11.70 2.07 3.56
N PRO A 200 -12.37 2.31 4.71
CA PRO A 200 -12.42 3.63 5.31
C PRO A 200 -11.02 4.04 5.79
N SER A 201 -10.45 5.10 5.22
CA SER A 201 -9.13 5.62 5.61
C SER A 201 -9.22 6.82 6.53
N SER A 202 -10.43 7.36 6.75
CA SER A 202 -10.68 8.54 7.56
C SER A 202 -11.96 8.42 8.40
N PRO A 203 -12.03 9.05 9.59
CA PRO A 203 -13.22 9.12 10.44
C PRO A 203 -14.51 9.57 9.73
N ILE A 204 -14.40 10.36 8.66
CA ILE A 204 -15.57 10.84 7.91
C ILE A 204 -16.15 9.78 6.97
N GLU A 205 -15.40 8.72 6.69
CA GLU A 205 -15.76 7.65 5.74
C GLU A 205 -16.39 6.44 6.42
N THR A 206 -16.26 6.34 7.75
CA THR A 206 -16.77 5.21 8.53
C THR A 206 -18.02 5.62 9.31
N SER A 207 -19.01 4.72 9.41
CA SER A 207 -20.10 4.90 10.36
C SER A 207 -19.53 4.74 11.78
N ARG A 208 -19.98 5.57 12.73
CA ARG A 208 -19.49 5.57 14.12
C ARG A 208 -19.43 4.18 14.76
N ASP A 209 -20.37 3.31 14.40
CA ASP A 209 -20.52 1.97 14.99
C ASP A 209 -19.44 0.97 14.56
N LYS A 210 -18.71 1.25 13.47
CA LYS A 210 -17.72 0.32 12.91
C LYS A 210 -16.32 0.55 13.46
N GLY A 211 -15.97 1.80 13.74
CA GLY A 211 -14.77 2.17 14.50
C GLY A 211 -13.42 1.69 13.94
N ILE A 212 -13.34 1.15 12.72
CA ILE A 212 -12.09 0.65 12.11
C ILE A 212 -11.68 1.56 10.95
N LEU A 213 -10.39 1.88 10.88
CA LEU A 213 -9.76 2.65 9.81
C LEU A 213 -8.54 1.92 9.22
N PHE A 214 -8.27 2.16 7.94
CA PHE A 214 -7.18 1.57 7.19
C PHE A 214 -6.24 2.66 6.71
N ASP A 215 -5.00 2.66 7.20
CA ASP A 215 -4.04 3.69 6.80
C ASP A 215 -3.59 3.46 5.37
N GLY A 216 -3.97 4.40 4.50
CA GLY A 216 -3.42 4.48 3.16
C GLY A 216 -1.97 4.97 3.16
N ALA A 217 -1.68 6.00 3.96
CA ALA A 217 -0.38 6.68 4.03
C ALA A 217 -0.37 7.75 5.13
N ALA A 218 -1.50 8.42 5.37
CA ALA A 218 -1.57 9.66 6.14
C ALA A 218 -1.17 9.48 7.61
N TYR A 219 -1.65 8.41 8.26
CA TYR A 219 -1.33 8.18 9.67
C TYR A 219 0.12 7.75 9.85
N GLY A 220 0.61 6.81 9.03
CA GLY A 220 2.00 6.38 9.07
C GLY A 220 2.98 7.52 8.76
N GLN A 221 2.67 8.38 7.80
CA GLN A 221 3.48 9.58 7.52
C GLN A 221 3.48 10.59 8.67
N LEU A 222 2.35 10.74 9.37
CA LEU A 222 2.28 11.61 10.53
C LEU A 222 3.14 11.07 11.69
N VAL A 223 3.08 9.76 11.96
CA VAL A 223 3.75 9.11 13.10
C VAL A 223 5.26 8.93 12.86
N PHE A 224 5.64 8.49 11.66
CA PHE A 224 7.01 8.08 11.35
C PHE A 224 7.70 8.93 10.29
N GLY A 225 6.93 9.73 9.55
CA GLY A 225 7.46 10.56 8.48
C GLY A 225 7.31 9.95 7.10
N GLN A 226 7.75 10.71 6.11
CA GLN A 226 7.79 10.25 4.72
C GLN A 226 8.97 9.33 4.47
N ASP A 227 8.99 8.78 3.26
CA ASP A 227 10.16 8.08 2.73
C ASP A 227 11.42 8.97 2.84
N PRO A 228 12.50 8.50 3.50
CA PRO A 228 13.73 9.26 3.68
C PRO A 228 14.34 9.72 2.36
N LEU A 229 14.02 9.05 1.25
CA LEU A 229 14.43 9.43 -0.10
C LEU A 229 14.02 10.86 -0.46
N HIS A 230 12.85 11.29 -0.02
CA HIS A 230 12.33 12.63 -0.32
C HIS A 230 12.93 13.69 0.62
N ASN A 231 13.68 13.28 1.64
CA ASN A 231 14.18 14.12 2.73
C ASN A 231 15.70 14.00 2.92
N GLY A 232 16.45 13.69 1.84
CA GLY A 232 17.91 13.63 1.90
C GLY A 232 18.46 12.50 2.78
N GLY A 233 17.70 11.40 2.91
CA GLY A 233 18.00 10.27 3.77
C GLY A 233 17.60 10.47 5.23
N ILE A 234 16.92 11.58 5.57
CA ILE A 234 16.50 11.90 6.93
C ILE A 234 15.07 11.39 7.17
N ARG A 235 14.88 10.64 8.25
CA ARG A 235 13.54 10.29 8.75
C ARG A 235 13.04 11.43 9.64
N LYS A 236 11.91 12.03 9.27
CA LYS A 236 11.29 13.12 10.04
C LYS A 236 9.79 12.89 10.24
N SER A 237 9.36 12.69 11.48
CA SER A 237 7.92 12.55 11.81
C SER A 237 7.16 13.87 11.71
N GLY A 238 5.84 13.80 11.82
CA GLY A 238 4.96 14.97 11.80
C GLY A 238 4.56 15.43 10.39
N TYR A 239 4.76 14.59 9.36
CA TYR A 239 4.32 14.96 8.01
C TYR A 239 2.80 14.95 7.92
N MET A 240 2.23 16.10 7.56
CA MET A 240 0.80 16.24 7.32
C MET A 240 0.52 16.04 5.84
N ASN A 241 -0.09 14.91 5.50
CA ASN A 241 -0.46 14.61 4.12
C ASN A 241 -1.50 15.62 3.61
N PRO A 242 -1.18 16.42 2.56
CA PRO A 242 -2.07 17.49 2.10
C PRO A 242 -3.31 16.97 1.37
N SER A 243 -3.32 15.70 0.95
CA SER A 243 -4.44 15.08 0.26
C SER A 243 -5.43 14.41 1.21
N PHE A 244 -5.10 14.34 2.51
CA PHE A 244 -5.96 13.70 3.50
C PHE A 244 -7.14 14.60 3.85
N ASN A 245 -8.34 14.02 3.92
CA ASN A 245 -9.61 14.74 4.00
C ASN A 245 -9.98 15.23 5.41
N ILE A 246 -9.10 15.07 6.40
CA ILE A 246 -9.27 15.65 7.74
C ILE A 246 -8.00 16.38 8.19
N ASN A 247 -8.18 17.35 9.09
CA ASN A 247 -7.08 18.05 9.72
C ASN A 247 -6.35 17.13 10.72
N LEU A 248 -5.20 16.61 10.31
CA LEU A 248 -4.38 15.70 11.12
C LEU A 248 -3.91 16.29 12.46
N LYS A 249 -3.91 17.62 12.64
CA LYS A 249 -3.59 18.26 13.93
C LYS A 249 -4.64 17.97 15.03
N GLU A 250 -5.86 17.63 14.63
CA GLU A 250 -6.96 17.30 15.54
C GLU A 250 -6.94 15.83 15.98
N VAL A 251 -6.09 15.01 15.35
CA VAL A 251 -5.98 13.59 15.66
C VAL A 251 -5.07 13.39 16.87
N LYS A 252 -5.48 12.51 17.78
CA LYS A 252 -4.64 12.01 18.86
C LYS A 252 -4.50 10.50 18.76
N PHE A 253 -3.29 9.98 18.93
CA PHE A 253 -3.04 8.55 18.96
C PHE A 253 -3.09 8.02 20.38
N GLU A 254 -3.61 6.81 20.55
CA GLU A 254 -3.65 6.11 21.82
C GLU A 254 -3.43 4.61 21.61
N LEU A 255 -2.86 3.95 22.61
CA LEU A 255 -2.82 2.49 22.66
C LEU A 255 -4.09 2.00 23.36
N THR A 256 -4.84 1.15 22.67
CA THR A 256 -6.04 0.48 23.20
C THR A 256 -5.78 -1.00 23.38
N GLU A 257 -6.41 -1.62 24.37
CA GLU A 257 -6.29 -3.06 24.61
C GLU A 257 -7.50 -3.77 23.97
N ASN A 258 -7.22 -4.78 23.16
CA ASN A 258 -8.24 -5.63 22.54
C ASN A 258 -8.74 -6.69 23.52
N SER A 259 -9.80 -7.41 23.13
CA SER A 259 -10.37 -8.52 23.92
C SER A 259 -9.41 -9.68 24.20
N ASP A 260 -8.30 -9.76 23.47
CA ASP A 260 -7.24 -10.76 23.62
C ASP A 260 -6.00 -10.22 24.35
N ASN A 261 -6.13 -9.10 25.06
CA ASN A 261 -5.08 -8.39 25.78
C ASN A 261 -3.91 -7.89 24.90
N ARG A 262 -4.08 -7.85 23.57
CA ARG A 262 -3.09 -7.23 22.69
C ARG A 262 -3.35 -5.74 22.56
N SER A 263 -2.28 -4.97 22.50
CA SER A 263 -2.36 -3.53 22.24
C SER A 263 -2.56 -3.26 20.76
N THR A 264 -3.45 -2.33 20.46
CA THR A 264 -3.67 -1.78 19.12
C THR A 264 -3.50 -0.28 19.13
N LEU A 265 -3.19 0.27 17.95
CA LEU A 265 -3.14 1.70 17.75
C LEU A 265 -4.55 2.20 17.40
N SER A 266 -5.02 3.19 18.15
CA SER A 266 -6.27 3.90 17.87
C SER A 266 -6.02 5.38 17.66
N VAL A 267 -6.90 6.01 16.87
CA VAL A 267 -6.93 7.44 16.62
C VAL A 267 -8.20 8.04 17.20
N ARG A 268 -8.05 9.08 18.01
CA ARG A 268 -9.14 9.87 18.54
C ARG A 268 -9.34 11.12 17.70
N TRP A 269 -10.55 11.33 17.20
CA TRP A 269 -10.94 12.51 16.43
C TRP A 269 -12.34 12.97 16.85
N ARG A 270 -12.42 14.25 17.25
CA ARG A 270 -13.67 14.89 17.75
C ARG A 270 -14.38 14.05 18.82
N GLY A 271 -13.62 13.52 19.77
CA GLY A 271 -14.13 12.73 20.91
C GLY A 271 -14.45 11.26 20.60
N ASN A 272 -14.40 10.83 19.35
CA ASN A 272 -14.61 9.42 18.98
C ASN A 272 -13.26 8.72 18.80
N SER A 273 -13.17 7.45 19.18
CA SER A 273 -11.98 6.61 18.99
C SER A 273 -12.20 5.65 17.83
N TYR A 274 -11.18 5.49 16.99
CA TYR A 274 -11.18 4.61 15.83
C TYR A 274 -9.92 3.76 15.85
N ARG A 275 -10.06 2.45 15.81
CA ARG A 275 -8.97 1.49 15.72
C ARG A 275 -8.34 1.50 14.34
N LEU A 276 -7.00 1.51 14.27
CA LEU A 276 -6.28 1.30 13.02
C LEU A 276 -6.08 -0.20 12.77
N ALA A 277 -6.42 -0.65 11.56
CA ALA A 277 -6.20 -2.02 11.09
C ALA A 277 -4.78 -2.24 10.54
N ASN A 278 -4.15 -1.19 10.04
CA ASN A 278 -2.79 -1.21 9.53
C ASN A 278 -2.16 0.18 9.64
N LEU A 279 -0.83 0.25 9.47
CA LEU A 279 -0.08 1.49 9.42
C LEU A 279 0.97 1.42 8.32
N HIS A 280 1.00 2.41 7.41
CA HIS A 280 1.91 2.42 6.27
C HIS A 280 3.21 3.14 6.63
N ILE A 281 4.28 2.38 6.85
CA ILE A 281 5.56 2.85 7.39
C ILE A 281 6.47 3.36 6.26
N HIS A 282 6.09 4.48 5.65
CA HIS A 282 6.86 5.11 4.58
C HIS A 282 8.32 5.37 4.95
N SER A 283 8.60 5.68 6.22
CA SER A 283 9.96 5.91 6.73
C SER A 283 10.89 4.70 6.62
N LYS A 284 10.34 3.51 6.34
CA LYS A 284 11.01 2.20 6.38
C LYS A 284 11.74 1.99 7.71
N GLU A 285 11.21 2.56 8.80
CA GLU A 285 11.71 2.32 10.14
C GLU A 285 11.34 0.90 10.57
N ASN A 286 12.28 0.19 11.18
CA ASN A 286 11.95 -1.08 11.82
C ASN A 286 11.20 -0.77 13.11
N ILE A 287 9.93 -1.17 13.17
CA ILE A 287 9.06 -0.87 14.31
C ILE A 287 8.81 -2.14 15.13
N PRO A 288 8.92 -2.05 16.46
CA PRO A 288 8.65 -3.17 17.34
C PRO A 288 7.16 -3.51 17.38
N VAL A 289 6.85 -4.72 17.83
CA VAL A 289 5.48 -5.17 18.06
C VAL A 289 4.80 -4.23 19.05
N ILE A 290 3.53 -3.90 18.82
CA ILE A 290 2.80 -2.99 19.70
C ILE A 290 2.52 -3.68 21.04
N GLU A 291 3.27 -3.27 22.08
CA GLU A 291 3.03 -3.69 23.46
C GLU A 291 2.73 -2.49 24.36
N ARG A 292 1.78 -2.65 25.29
CA ARG A 292 1.31 -1.54 26.15
C ARG A 292 2.41 -0.92 26.99
N HIS A 293 3.41 -1.70 27.39
CA HIS A 293 4.50 -1.24 28.26
C HIS A 293 5.76 -0.86 27.49
N GLU A 294 5.70 -0.89 26.16
CA GLU A 294 6.87 -0.59 25.37
C GLU A 294 7.14 0.93 25.35
N HIS A 295 8.29 1.33 25.88
CA HIS A 295 8.73 2.73 25.89
C HIS A 295 8.80 3.33 24.47
N TYR A 296 9.03 2.51 23.45
CA TYR A 296 9.08 2.95 22.06
C TYR A 296 7.78 3.64 21.65
N TRP A 297 6.63 2.96 21.77
CA TRP A 297 5.33 3.49 21.34
C TRP A 297 4.89 4.68 22.18
N HIS A 298 5.07 4.66 23.51
CA HIS A 298 4.74 5.82 24.34
C HIS A 298 5.47 7.09 23.93
N ARG A 299 6.76 6.97 23.60
CA ARG A 299 7.57 8.08 23.09
C ARG A 299 7.07 8.54 21.72
N VAL A 300 6.93 7.61 20.77
CA VAL A 300 6.47 7.91 19.39
C VAL A 300 5.12 8.63 19.41
N LEU A 301 4.16 8.10 20.16
CA LEU A 301 2.80 8.65 20.27
C LEU A 301 2.79 9.96 21.07
N GLY A 302 3.61 10.09 22.11
CA GLY A 302 3.80 11.33 22.86
C GLY A 302 4.29 12.47 21.98
N ASP A 303 5.31 12.22 21.16
CA ASP A 303 5.90 13.22 20.26
C ASP A 303 4.88 13.70 19.21
N VAL A 304 4.19 12.78 18.53
CA VAL A 304 3.17 13.15 17.53
C VAL A 304 1.98 13.87 18.17
N ASN A 305 1.54 13.45 19.36
CA ASN A 305 0.40 14.05 20.07
C ASN A 305 0.71 15.46 20.61
N THR A 306 1.98 15.75 20.92
CA THR A 306 2.45 17.07 21.35
C THR A 306 2.89 17.96 20.19
N GLY A 307 2.95 17.42 18.98
CA GLY A 307 3.41 18.14 17.79
C GLY A 307 4.93 18.25 17.68
N ILE A 308 5.68 17.50 18.50
CA ILE A 308 7.14 17.43 18.45
C ILE A 308 7.53 16.56 17.25
N SER A 309 8.29 17.12 16.31
CA SER A 309 8.87 16.36 15.20
C SER A 309 10.13 15.65 15.67
N ARG A 310 10.20 14.33 15.45
CA ARG A 310 11.42 13.55 15.65
C ARG A 310 12.23 13.55 14.36
N THR A 311 13.54 13.73 14.47
CA THR A 311 14.48 13.58 13.37
C THR A 311 15.44 12.44 13.70
N ASN A 312 15.51 11.42 12.85
CA ASN A 312 16.52 10.37 12.95
C ASN A 312 17.49 10.52 11.76
N GLU A 313 18.74 10.85 12.07
CA GLU A 313 19.79 11.19 11.10
C GLU A 313 20.42 9.98 10.40
N THR A 314 19.87 8.78 10.59
CA THR A 314 20.38 7.58 9.92
C THR A 314 20.22 7.73 8.40
N LYS A 315 21.30 8.12 7.71
CA LYS A 315 21.33 8.24 6.26
C LYS A 315 21.16 6.86 5.62
N ILE A 316 19.99 6.63 5.02
CA ILE A 316 19.79 5.49 4.14
C ILE A 316 20.35 5.85 2.77
N VAL A 317 21.28 5.04 2.25
CA VAL A 317 21.77 5.16 0.89
C VAL A 317 20.91 4.28 0.00
N ASP A 318 20.03 4.87 -0.80
CA ASP A 318 19.29 4.15 -1.85
C ASP A 318 19.86 4.47 -3.24
N VAL A 319 20.07 3.40 -4.00
CA VAL A 319 20.70 3.39 -5.32
C VAL A 319 19.68 3.53 -6.46
N ILE A 320 18.38 3.30 -6.21
CA ILE A 320 17.39 3.16 -7.29
C ILE A 320 16.70 4.49 -7.61
N HIS A 321 16.21 5.21 -6.60
CA HIS A 321 15.53 6.49 -6.79
C HIS A 321 16.49 7.66 -7.06
N SER A 322 17.78 7.47 -6.78
CA SER A 322 18.83 8.46 -7.04
C SER A 322 19.33 8.47 -8.49
N ARG A 323 18.87 7.54 -9.36
CA ARG A 323 19.28 7.50 -10.76
C ARG A 323 18.73 8.72 -11.52
N PRO A 324 19.59 9.49 -12.22
CA PRO A 324 19.15 10.66 -12.96
C PRO A 324 18.21 10.26 -14.11
N ILE A 325 17.00 10.83 -14.11
CA ILE A 325 16.04 10.65 -15.20
C ILE A 325 16.55 11.40 -16.44
N LYS A 326 16.72 10.70 -17.56
CA LYS A 326 17.13 11.32 -18.83
C LYS A 326 16.14 12.40 -19.25
N ILE A 327 16.65 13.54 -19.71
CA ILE A 327 15.83 14.68 -20.15
C ILE A 327 14.82 14.28 -21.24
N THR A 328 15.20 13.35 -22.12
CA THR A 328 14.34 12.83 -23.19
C THR A 328 13.11 12.10 -22.65
N ASP A 329 13.24 11.35 -21.55
CA ASP A 329 12.11 10.66 -20.92
C ASP A 329 11.18 11.67 -20.23
N ARG A 330 11.72 12.75 -19.64
CA ARG A 330 10.92 13.88 -19.12
C ARG A 330 10.09 14.55 -20.23
N PHE A 331 10.70 14.82 -21.39
CA PHE A 331 10.00 15.40 -22.53
C PHE A 331 8.91 14.48 -23.09
N ARG A 332 9.15 13.16 -23.18
CA ARG A 332 8.12 12.20 -23.61
C ARG A 332 6.91 12.23 -22.69
N ARG A 333 7.12 12.20 -21.36
CA ARG A 333 6.03 12.28 -20.38
C ARG A 333 5.30 13.61 -20.48
N ALA A 334 6.02 14.74 -20.51
CA ALA A 334 5.43 16.08 -20.66
C ALA A 334 4.61 16.24 -21.95
N ARG A 335 5.02 15.60 -23.05
CA ARG A 335 4.24 15.56 -24.29
C ARG A 335 2.94 14.79 -24.11
N LYS A 336 3.02 13.60 -23.49
CA LYS A 336 1.88 12.69 -23.28
C LYS A 336 0.80 13.32 -22.40
N VAL A 337 1.19 13.93 -21.28
CA VAL A 337 0.27 14.60 -20.35
C VAL A 337 -0.20 15.98 -20.83
N GLY A 338 0.24 16.42 -22.01
CA GLY A 338 -0.18 17.70 -22.59
C GLY A 338 0.52 18.94 -22.03
N PHE A 339 1.46 18.81 -21.09
CA PHE A 339 2.22 19.95 -20.56
C PHE A 339 2.97 20.73 -21.65
N ILE A 340 3.49 20.06 -22.67
CA ILE A 340 4.13 20.78 -23.80
C ILE A 340 3.11 21.66 -24.52
N ARG A 341 1.88 21.16 -24.75
CA ARG A 341 0.83 21.96 -25.39
C ARG A 341 0.42 23.13 -24.49
N GLN A 342 0.29 22.91 -23.19
CA GLN A 342 -0.06 23.96 -22.22
C GLN A 342 1.04 25.03 -22.12
N ALA A 343 2.31 24.62 -22.03
CA ALA A 343 3.45 25.51 -22.01
C ALA A 343 3.54 26.33 -23.31
N CYS A 344 3.36 25.70 -24.48
CA CYS A 344 3.31 26.41 -25.76
C CYS A 344 2.16 27.42 -25.83
N ARG A 345 0.97 27.09 -25.31
CA ARG A 345 -0.16 28.03 -25.23
C ARG A 345 0.15 29.21 -24.31
N SER A 346 0.71 28.95 -23.12
CA SER A 346 1.09 30.01 -22.18
C SER A 346 2.20 30.91 -22.74
N LEU A 347 3.16 30.35 -23.47
CA LEU A 347 4.24 31.12 -24.11
C LEU A 347 3.69 32.01 -25.22
N ARG A 348 2.83 31.48 -26.10
CA ARG A 348 2.16 32.26 -27.15
C ARG A 348 1.35 33.41 -26.58
N TYR A 349 0.62 33.16 -25.49
CA TYR A 349 -0.12 34.20 -24.78
C TYR A 349 0.81 35.32 -24.28
N ARG A 350 1.91 34.97 -23.58
CA ARG A 350 2.89 35.94 -23.08
C ARG A 350 3.56 36.76 -24.19
N ILE A 351 3.91 36.12 -25.31
CA ILE A 351 4.47 36.82 -26.47
C ILE A 351 3.44 37.81 -27.03
N SER A 352 2.17 37.41 -27.16
CA SER A 352 1.11 38.30 -27.66
C SER A 352 0.82 39.50 -26.77
N THR A 353 1.05 39.38 -25.45
CA THR A 353 0.89 40.49 -24.50
C THR A 353 2.09 41.43 -24.47
N LEU A 354 3.27 41.00 -24.92
CA LEU A 354 4.47 41.85 -24.98
C LEU A 354 4.58 42.68 -26.27
N ILE A 355 3.83 42.30 -27.31
CA ILE A 355 3.81 42.99 -28.61
C ILE A 355 2.72 44.09 -28.65
N LYS A 356 1.83 44.13 -27.65
CA LYS A 356 0.88 45.22 -27.42
C LYS A 356 1.50 46.22 -26.45
#